data_AF-A0A4R0Z9A5-F1
#
_entry.id   AF-A0A4R0Z9A5-F1
#
_cell.length_a   1.000
_cell.length_b   1.000
_cell.length_c   1.000
_cell.angle_alpha   90.00
_cell.angle_beta   90.00
_cell.angle_gamma   90.00
#
_symmetry.space_group_name_H-M   'P 1'
#
loop_
_entity.id
_entity.type
_entity.pdbx_description
1 polymer ?
#
loop_
_entity_poly.entity_id
_entity_poly.type
_entity_poly.pdbx_seq_one_letter_code
_entity_poly.pdbx_strand_id
1 'polypeptide(L)'
;MKYSLFRFSDVLEAFGIYLMCFTSNLLLVYVQISNVEVASLLEGFIESIVDYRLIISISLTFTMIVFHYQFLNRKKTEISCRILVGDTREGIITRYMLNSLTILMFSFVASLLLGLYLNVIGTSNLYLVFIFILYILVSAGQVTNK
;
A
#
# COMPACT_ATOMS: atom_id res chain seq x y z
N MET A 1 -27.62 -5.66 -3.97
CA MET A 1 -27.16 -4.83 -2.83
C MET A 1 -25.87 -4.11 -3.20
N LYS A 2 -25.82 -2.79 -2.95
CA LYS A 2 -24.82 -1.84 -3.47
C LYS A 2 -23.59 -1.63 -2.55
N TYR A 3 -23.33 -2.54 -1.61
CA TYR A 3 -22.36 -2.31 -0.54
C TYR A 3 -20.96 -2.83 -0.86
N SER A 4 -19.97 -1.98 -0.57
CA SER A 4 -18.54 -2.30 -0.54
C SER A 4 -18.26 -3.53 0.34
N LEU A 5 -17.23 -4.30 0.00
CA LEU A 5 -16.75 -5.41 0.83
C LEU A 5 -15.93 -4.90 2.04
N PHE A 6 -15.35 -3.70 1.88
CA PHE A 6 -14.54 -3.05 2.90
C PHE A 6 -15.44 -2.36 3.92
N ARG A 7 -15.24 -2.65 5.20
CA ARG A 7 -15.75 -1.79 6.28
C ARG A 7 -14.83 -0.59 6.44
N PHE A 8 -15.34 0.47 7.07
CA PHE A 8 -14.56 1.68 7.32
C PHE A 8 -13.23 1.41 8.06
N SER A 9 -13.24 0.49 9.02
CA SER A 9 -12.01 0.05 9.71
C SER A 9 -11.00 -0.58 8.76
N ASP A 10 -11.46 -1.42 7.82
CA ASP A 10 -10.59 -2.09 6.84
C ASP A 10 -9.99 -1.07 5.86
N VAL A 11 -10.76 -0.03 5.50
CA VAL A 11 -10.30 1.08 4.66
C VAL A 11 -9.18 1.87 5.35
N LEU A 12 -9.35 2.19 6.63
CA LEU A 12 -8.34 2.91 7.41
C LEU A 12 -7.06 2.09 7.59
N GLU A 13 -7.18 0.79 7.85
CA GLU A 13 -6.03 -0.10 7.99
C GLU A 13 -5.24 -0.19 6.68
N ALA A 14 -5.94 -0.42 5.55
CA ALA A 14 -5.31 -0.43 4.22
C ALA A 14 -4.64 0.92 3.89
N PHE A 15 -5.34 2.02 4.14
CA PHE A 15 -4.81 3.36 3.92
C PHE A 15 -3.55 3.64 4.75
N GLY A 16 -3.56 3.24 6.03
CA GLY A 16 -2.43 3.41 6.93
C GLY A 16 -1.18 2.67 6.47
N ILE A 17 -1.32 1.42 6.02
CA ILE A 17 -0.16 0.63 5.55
C ILE A 17 0.37 1.18 4.23
N TYR A 18 -0.50 1.54 3.27
CA TYR A 18 -0.03 2.19 2.03
C TYR A 18 0.68 3.51 2.31
N LEU A 19 0.11 4.33 3.19
CA LEU A 19 0.71 5.61 3.55
C LEU A 19 2.07 5.40 4.22
N MET A 20 2.20 4.44 5.14
CA MET A 20 3.48 4.08 5.76
C MET A 20 4.54 3.65 4.73
N CYS A 21 4.16 2.87 3.71
CA CYS A 21 5.06 2.48 2.62
C CYS A 21 5.55 3.71 1.82
N PHE A 22 4.64 4.58 1.42
CA PHE A 22 4.98 5.75 0.61
C PHE A 22 5.77 6.81 1.39
N THR A 23 5.39 7.08 2.65
CA THR A 23 6.09 8.06 3.49
C THR A 23 7.48 7.58 3.86
N SER A 24 7.66 6.28 4.16
CA SER A 24 8.98 5.74 4.47
C SER A 24 9.94 5.86 3.27
N ASN A 25 9.48 5.55 2.06
CA ASN A 25 10.31 5.74 0.87
C ASN A 25 10.61 7.22 0.61
N LEU A 26 9.61 8.09 0.77
CA LEU A 26 9.80 9.54 0.58
C LEU A 26 10.79 10.13 1.60
N LEU A 27 10.73 9.72 2.87
CA LEU A 27 11.68 10.13 3.90
C LEU A 27 13.10 9.67 3.59
N LEU A 28 13.28 8.43 3.13
CA LEU A 28 14.61 7.93 2.76
C LEU A 28 15.20 8.70 1.57
N VAL A 29 14.38 9.05 0.58
CA VAL A 29 14.80 9.88 -0.56
C VAL A 29 15.10 11.32 -0.12
N TYR A 30 14.29 11.89 0.77
CA TYR A 30 14.53 13.21 1.35
C TYR A 30 15.89 13.26 2.04
N VAL A 31 16.15 12.30 2.93
CA VAL A 31 17.41 12.19 3.66
C VAL A 31 18.61 12.06 2.72
N GLN A 32 18.48 11.31 1.63
CA GLN A 32 19.53 11.17 0.62
C GLN A 32 19.82 12.48 -0.13
N ILE A 33 18.80 13.28 -0.44
CA ILE A 33 18.95 14.53 -1.20
C ILE A 33 19.40 15.68 -0.30
N SER A 34 18.90 15.73 0.93
CA SER A 34 19.08 16.89 1.80
C SER A 34 20.49 17.02 2.37
N ASN A 35 21.41 16.08 2.11
CA ASN A 35 22.81 16.08 2.55
C ASN A 35 22.99 16.85 3.86
N VAL A 36 22.18 16.46 4.86
CA VAL A 36 21.94 17.30 6.03
C VAL A 36 23.28 17.42 6.74
N GLU A 37 23.77 18.65 6.90
CA GLU A 37 24.97 18.97 7.70
C GLU A 37 24.68 18.64 9.18
N VAL A 38 24.55 17.36 9.49
CA VAL A 38 24.41 16.88 10.85
C VAL A 38 25.79 16.58 11.39
N ALA A 39 25.96 16.72 12.70
CA ALA A 39 27.19 16.33 13.39
C ALA A 39 27.72 14.99 12.84
N SER A 40 29.03 14.91 12.59
CA SER A 40 29.72 13.83 11.87
C SER A 40 29.39 12.40 12.31
N LEU A 41 28.92 12.21 13.55
CA LEU A 41 28.45 10.91 14.04
C LEU A 41 27.09 10.51 13.46
N LEU A 42 26.15 11.44 13.26
CA LEU A 42 24.80 11.12 12.76
C LEU A 42 24.79 10.87 11.25
N GLU A 43 25.70 11.50 10.52
CA GLU A 43 25.87 11.31 9.08
C GLU A 43 26.13 9.83 8.73
N GLY A 44 27.07 9.19 9.45
CA GLY A 44 27.37 7.76 9.25
C GLY A 44 26.22 6.81 9.61
N PHE A 45 25.38 7.15 10.60
CA PHE A 45 24.18 6.36 10.91
C PHE A 45 23.11 6.50 9.82
N ILE A 46 22.93 7.72 9.31
CA ILE A 46 21.98 8.02 8.25
C ILE A 46 22.39 7.32 6.95
N GLU A 47 23.67 7.38 6.59
CA GLU A 47 24.21 6.73 5.39
C GLU A 47 23.99 5.21 5.43
N SER A 48 24.24 4.59 6.59
CA SER A 48 23.94 3.18 6.80
C SER A 48 22.45 2.87 6.60
N ILE A 49 21.54 3.71 7.10
CA ILE A 49 20.08 3.52 6.91
C ILE A 49 19.69 3.65 5.43
N VAL A 50 20.32 4.56 4.69
CA VAL A 50 20.10 4.73 3.24
C VAL A 50 20.58 3.49 2.47
N ASP A 51 21.69 2.87 2.86
CA ASP A 51 22.16 1.60 2.25
C ASP A 51 21.15 0.47 2.45
N TYR A 52 20.47 0.44 3.61
CA TYR A 52 19.41 -0.53 3.89
C TYR A 52 18.03 -0.17 3.30
N ARG A 53 17.91 0.90 2.50
CA ARG A 53 16.64 1.35 1.90
C ARG A 53 15.89 0.24 1.16
N LEU A 54 16.60 -0.60 0.42
CA LEU A 54 16.01 -1.69 -0.36
C LEU A 54 15.37 -2.72 0.59
N ILE A 55 16.07 -3.10 1.66
CA ILE A 55 15.59 -4.05 2.67
C ILE A 55 14.36 -3.51 3.41
N ILE A 56 14.38 -2.22 3.77
CA ILE A 56 13.24 -1.54 4.38
C ILE A 56 12.03 -1.55 3.43
N SER A 57 12.24 -1.22 2.15
CA SER A 57 11.18 -1.23 1.15
C SER A 57 10.59 -2.63 0.94
N ILE A 58 11.41 -3.68 0.90
CA ILE A 58 10.94 -5.07 0.78
C ILE A 58 10.15 -5.49 2.03
N SER A 59 10.61 -5.11 3.22
CA SER A 59 9.93 -5.47 4.47
C SER A 59 8.55 -4.81 4.55
N LEU A 60 8.45 -3.55 4.12
CA LEU A 60 7.18 -2.82 4.06
C LEU A 60 6.23 -3.40 3.00
N THR A 61 6.73 -3.77 1.82
CA THR A 61 5.88 -4.44 0.81
C THR A 61 5.40 -5.79 1.31
N PHE A 62 6.22 -6.56 2.05
CA PHE A 62 5.79 -7.81 2.65
C PHE A 62 4.62 -7.63 3.64
N THR A 63 4.63 -6.57 4.45
CA THR A 63 3.50 -6.23 5.34
C THR A 63 2.21 -6.01 4.56
N MET A 64 2.26 -5.33 3.40
CA MET A 64 1.11 -5.16 2.51
C MET A 64 0.55 -6.49 2.00
N ILE A 65 1.42 -7.45 1.68
CA ILE A 65 1.04 -8.79 1.24
C ILE A 65 0.23 -9.50 2.33
N VAL A 66 0.77 -9.50 3.55
CA VAL A 66 0.14 -10.15 4.70
C VAL A 66 -1.23 -9.52 4.98
N PHE A 67 -1.33 -8.19 4.88
CA PHE A 67 -2.59 -7.48 5.06
C PHE A 67 -3.66 -7.92 4.04
N HIS A 68 -3.33 -7.94 2.74
CA HIS A 68 -4.29 -8.37 1.71
C HIS A 68 -4.74 -9.81 1.90
N TYR A 69 -3.82 -10.70 2.27
CA TYR A 69 -4.13 -12.08 2.58
C TYR A 69 -5.05 -12.21 3.80
N GLN A 70 -4.73 -11.51 4.89
CA GLN A 70 -5.51 -11.53 6.12
C GLN A 70 -6.91 -10.95 5.90
N PHE A 71 -7.01 -9.87 5.12
CA PHE A 71 -8.29 -9.25 4.75
C PHE A 71 -9.19 -10.25 4.00
N LEU A 72 -8.66 -10.91 2.96
CA LEU A 72 -9.40 -11.93 2.21
C LEU A 72 -9.85 -13.09 3.11
N ASN A 73 -8.99 -13.54 4.02
CA ASN A 73 -9.34 -14.64 4.93
C ASN A 73 -10.46 -14.26 5.91
N ARG A 74 -10.43 -13.04 6.46
CA ARG A 74 -11.50 -12.50 7.33
C ARG A 74 -12.83 -12.36 6.60
N LYS A 75 -12.79 -12.07 5.28
CA LYS A 75 -13.98 -11.85 4.45
C LYS A 75 -14.50 -13.09 3.73
N LYS A 76 -13.85 -14.24 3.90
CA LYS A 76 -14.22 -15.49 3.20
C LYS A 76 -15.69 -15.88 3.41
N THR A 77 -16.17 -15.83 4.66
CA THR A 77 -17.57 -16.17 4.99
C THR A 77 -18.55 -15.20 4.35
N GLU A 78 -18.26 -13.90 4.36
CA GLU A 78 -19.09 -12.87 3.74
C GLU A 78 -19.16 -13.04 2.22
N ILE A 79 -18.03 -13.37 1.57
CA ILE A 79 -17.97 -13.67 0.14
C ILE A 79 -18.82 -14.90 -0.20
N SER A 80 -18.68 -16.00 0.56
CA SER A 80 -19.48 -17.22 0.36
C SER A 80 -20.98 -16.96 0.54
N CYS A 81 -21.38 -16.19 1.55
CA CYS A 81 -22.78 -15.80 1.75
C CYS A 81 -23.32 -14.96 0.58
N ARG A 82 -22.54 -14.01 0.04
CA ARG A 82 -22.95 -13.20 -1.11
C ARG A 82 -23.16 -14.07 -2.37
N ILE A 83 -22.28 -15.04 -2.60
CA ILE A 83 -22.42 -15.99 -3.71
C ILE A 83 -23.68 -16.86 -3.53
N LEU A 84 -23.98 -17.32 -2.31
CA LEU A 84 -25.19 -18.12 -2.02
C LEU A 84 -26.49 -17.35 -2.30
N VAL A 85 -26.50 -16.04 -2.06
CA VAL A 85 -27.65 -15.14 -2.32
C VAL A 85 -27.75 -14.75 -3.82
N GLY A 86 -26.86 -15.26 -4.67
CA GLY A 86 -26.89 -15.07 -6.12
C GLY A 86 -26.02 -13.92 -6.66
N ASP A 87 -25.06 -13.41 -5.87
CA ASP A 87 -24.07 -12.45 -6.38
C ASP A 87 -23.04 -13.17 -7.27
N THR A 88 -22.55 -12.49 -8.30
CA THR A 88 -21.58 -13.07 -9.24
C THR A 88 -20.16 -12.91 -8.69
N ARG A 89 -19.32 -13.96 -8.86
CA ARG A 89 -17.92 -13.92 -8.43
C ARG A 89 -17.15 -12.76 -9.04
N GLU A 90 -17.36 -12.50 -10.33
CA GLU A 90 -16.74 -11.39 -11.07
C GLU A 90 -17.17 -10.02 -10.53
N GLY A 91 -18.43 -9.88 -10.10
CA GLY A 91 -18.93 -8.67 -9.47
C GLY A 91 -18.23 -8.37 -8.14
N ILE A 92 -17.97 -9.40 -7.34
CA ILE A 92 -17.23 -9.28 -6.07
C ILE A 92 -15.77 -8.89 -6.33
N ILE A 93 -15.12 -9.54 -7.30
CA ILE A 93 -13.73 -9.25 -7.68
C ILE A 93 -13.58 -7.81 -8.16
N THR A 94 -14.46 -7.38 -9.07
CA THR A 94 -14.42 -6.01 -9.63
C THR A 94 -14.58 -4.97 -8.52
N ARG A 95 -15.48 -5.20 -7.57
CA ARG A 95 -15.67 -4.30 -6.42
C ARG A 95 -14.48 -4.31 -5.47
N TYR A 96 -13.84 -5.45 -5.25
CA TYR A 96 -12.61 -5.53 -4.45
C TYR A 96 -11.48 -4.75 -5.11
N MET A 97 -11.23 -4.99 -6.40
CA MET A 97 -10.23 -4.29 -7.21
C MET A 97 -10.43 -2.78 -7.17
N LEU A 98 -11.66 -2.33 -7.44
CA LEU A 98 -11.98 -0.90 -7.51
C LEU A 98 -11.77 -0.22 -6.16
N ASN A 99 -12.28 -0.81 -5.06
CA ASN A 99 -12.09 -0.24 -3.73
C ASN A 99 -10.61 -0.20 -3.32
N SER A 100 -9.86 -1.29 -3.54
CA SER A 100 -8.43 -1.32 -3.21
C SER A 100 -7.64 -0.31 -4.04
N LEU A 101 -7.98 -0.14 -5.32
CA LEU A 101 -7.37 0.85 -6.20
C LEU A 101 -7.70 2.28 -5.74
N THR A 102 -8.94 2.55 -5.32
CA THR A 102 -9.33 3.86 -4.78
C THR A 102 -8.51 4.21 -3.52
N ILE A 103 -8.32 3.26 -2.60
CA ILE A 103 -7.52 3.47 -1.40
C ILE A 103 -6.05 3.73 -1.76
N LEU A 104 -5.50 2.95 -2.70
CA LEU A 104 -4.15 3.15 -3.21
C LEU A 104 -3.98 4.55 -3.80
N MET A 105 -4.88 4.98 -4.68
CA MET A 105 -4.84 6.30 -5.29
C MET A 105 -4.93 7.42 -4.25
N PHE A 106 -5.80 7.27 -3.24
CA PHE A 106 -5.93 8.27 -2.17
C PHE A 106 -4.65 8.37 -1.33
N SER A 107 -4.02 7.24 -0.99
CA SER A 107 -2.73 7.22 -0.28
C SER A 107 -1.58 7.80 -1.12
N PHE A 108 -1.58 7.56 -2.43
CA PHE A 108 -0.58 8.13 -3.34
C PHE A 108 -0.71 9.66 -3.45
N VAL A 109 -1.93 10.18 -3.59
CA VAL A 109 -2.17 11.64 -3.59
C VAL A 109 -1.73 12.26 -2.27
N ALA A 110 -2.04 11.64 -1.14
CA ALA A 110 -1.59 12.11 0.18
C ALA A 110 -0.05 12.14 0.27
N SER A 111 0.63 11.12 -0.23
CA SER A 111 2.10 11.10 -0.28
C SER A 111 2.66 12.15 -1.25
N LEU A 112 2.00 12.42 -2.36
CA LEU A 112 2.44 13.43 -3.33
C LEU A 112 2.35 14.83 -2.72
N LEU A 113 1.26 15.13 -2.00
CA LEU A 113 1.13 16.38 -1.23
C LEU A 113 2.25 16.52 -0.20
N LEU A 114 2.59 15.44 0.51
CA LEU A 114 3.72 15.45 1.44
C LEU A 114 5.06 15.68 0.72
N GLY A 115 5.25 15.08 -0.47
CA GLY A 115 6.45 15.24 -1.28
C GLY A 115 6.63 16.67 -1.79
N LEU A 116 5.54 17.33 -2.20
CA LEU A 116 5.54 18.75 -2.57
C LEU A 116 5.92 19.64 -1.39
N TYR A 117 5.40 19.35 -0.19
CA TYR A 117 5.76 20.08 1.02
C TYR A 117 7.26 19.96 1.35
N LEU A 118 7.84 18.78 1.15
CA LEU A 118 9.26 18.49 1.40
C LEU A 118 10.19 18.86 0.23
N ASN A 119 9.66 19.42 -0.87
CA ASN A 119 10.40 19.70 -2.11
C ASN A 119 11.18 18.48 -2.69
N VAL A 120 10.66 17.27 -2.48
CA VAL A 120 11.26 16.04 -3.00
C VAL A 120 10.59 15.65 -4.32
N ILE A 121 11.39 15.14 -5.26
CA ILE A 121 10.90 14.66 -6.55
C ILE A 121 9.93 13.49 -6.32
N GLY A 122 8.64 13.74 -6.58
CA GLY A 122 7.54 12.78 -6.38
C GLY A 122 7.55 11.57 -7.31
N THR A 123 8.48 11.49 -8.26
CA THR A 123 8.64 10.33 -9.17
C THR A 123 9.17 9.09 -8.44
N SER A 124 9.82 9.29 -7.30
CA SER A 124 10.39 8.22 -6.48
C SER A 124 9.36 7.21 -5.97
N ASN A 125 8.08 7.58 -5.86
CA ASN A 125 7.04 6.67 -5.37
C ASN A 125 6.30 5.90 -6.49
N LEU A 126 6.56 6.20 -7.77
CA LEU A 126 5.85 5.58 -8.88
C LEU A 126 6.09 4.06 -8.95
N TYR A 127 7.31 3.60 -8.65
CA TYR A 127 7.61 2.16 -8.68
C TYR A 127 6.78 1.36 -7.67
N LEU A 128 6.54 1.92 -6.47
CA LEU A 128 5.71 1.30 -5.44
C LEU A 128 4.25 1.20 -5.89
N VAL A 129 3.73 2.22 -6.57
CA VAL A 129 2.37 2.19 -7.13
C VAL A 129 2.21 1.03 -8.10
N PHE A 130 3.16 0.84 -9.03
CA PHE A 130 3.12 -0.27 -9.98
C PHE A 130 3.16 -1.64 -9.29
N ILE A 131 4.04 -1.80 -8.29
CA ILE A 131 4.14 -3.05 -7.51
C ILE A 131 2.81 -3.34 -6.80
N PHE A 132 2.19 -2.34 -6.17
CA PHE A 132 0.91 -2.52 -5.48
C PHE A 132 -0.25 -2.81 -6.43
N ILE A 133 -0.28 -2.21 -7.62
CA ILE A 133 -1.30 -2.55 -8.63
C ILE A 133 -1.18 -4.02 -9.06
N LEU A 134 0.03 -4.50 -9.35
CA LEU A 134 0.26 -5.91 -9.67
C LEU A 134 -0.18 -6.81 -8.52
N TYR A 135 0.10 -6.40 -7.28
CA TYR A 135 -0.28 -7.18 -6.11
C TYR A 135 -1.79 -7.27 -5.92
N ILE A 136 -2.50 -6.16 -6.12
CA ILE A 136 -3.97 -6.12 -6.06
C ILE A 136 -4.56 -7.06 -7.13
N LEU A 137 -3.99 -7.09 -8.33
CA LEU A 137 -4.42 -7.99 -9.41
C LEU A 137 -4.20 -9.47 -9.05
N VAL A 138 -3.03 -9.82 -8.49
CA VAL A 138 -2.73 -11.18 -8.01
C VAL A 138 -3.67 -11.58 -6.87
N SER A 139 -3.90 -10.68 -5.91
CA SER A 139 -4.81 -10.88 -4.78
C SER A 139 -6.25 -11.11 -5.26
N ALA A 140 -6.69 -10.36 -6.26
CA ALA A 140 -8.00 -10.56 -6.88
C ALA A 140 -8.15 -11.93 -7.53
N GLY A 141 -7.09 -12.49 -8.12
CA GLY A 141 -7.08 -13.87 -8.63
C GLY A 141 -7.28 -14.92 -7.53
N GLN A 142 -6.84 -14.65 -6.29
CA GLN A 142 -7.04 -15.57 -5.16
C GLN A 142 -8.50 -15.64 -4.70
N VAL A 143 -9.32 -14.64 -5.01
CA VAL A 143 -10.77 -14.65 -4.74
C VAL A 143 -11.49 -15.70 -5.59
N THR A 144 -10.97 -15.99 -6.80
CA THR A 144 -11.59 -16.94 -7.74
C THR A 144 -11.32 -18.41 -7.38
N ASN A 145 -10.12 -18.68 -6.85
CA ASN A 145 -9.60 -20.04 -6.60
C ASN A 145 -9.95 -20.62 -5.22
N LYS A 146 -10.72 -19.90 -4.39
CA LYS A 146 -11.14 -20.33 -3.04
C LYS A 146 -12.65 -20.23 -2.86
#